data_AF-A0A956I762-F1
#
_entry.id   AF-A0A956I762-F1
#
_cell.length_a   1.000
_cell.length_b   1.000
_cell.length_c   1.000
_cell.angle_alpha   90.00
_cell.angle_beta   90.00
_cell.angle_gamma   90.00
#
_symmetry.space_group_name_H-M   'P 1'
#
loop_
_entity.id
_entity.type
_entity.pdbx_description
1 polymer ?
#
loop_
_entity_poly.entity_id
_entity_poly.type
_entity_poly.pdbx_seq_one_letter_code
_entity_poly.pdbx_strand_id
1 'polypeptide(L)'
;MRIILAAVWLCAACSQEPPPAPSTLGLTLYESAPGLVDGVLRTPAGEVIFRSEQLDDGRVVVDLHRRGIELRSTVSWATLSADFEASEGAEITRDDRVILNALAEAIAVELDAEEAPAVDNLIRQASLWGHHPIGGIVLDHVQADPERGWTRLCNGTSYTTFRYTLNGKSYSEYLKYGPGEGTNPCRARCGPGCTAAYGTSAWTVDCGEHDRCEQRGGSGVQSSCSDEFASASDDFSFASNCNY
;
A
#
# COMPACT_ATOMS: atom_id res chain seq x y z
N MET A 1 11.87 29.56 81.82
CA MET A 1 12.22 29.87 80.42
C MET A 1 12.73 28.58 79.78
N ARG A 2 11.89 27.90 78.97
CA ARG A 2 12.24 26.64 78.30
C ARG A 2 12.18 26.88 76.79
N ILE A 3 13.30 26.63 76.12
CA ILE A 3 13.49 26.83 74.68
C ILE A 3 12.97 25.56 73.97
N ILE A 4 12.03 25.72 73.05
CA ILE A 4 11.54 24.66 72.18
C ILE A 4 12.37 24.72 70.89
N LEU A 5 13.17 23.69 70.62
CA LEU A 5 13.82 23.49 69.33
C LEU A 5 12.79 22.94 68.33
N ALA A 6 12.48 23.70 67.29
CA ALA A 6 11.73 23.21 66.13
C ALA A 6 12.71 22.58 65.14
N ALA A 7 12.58 21.28 64.91
CA ALA A 7 13.31 20.56 63.87
C ALA A 7 12.66 20.86 62.50
N VAL A 8 13.37 21.59 61.66
CA VAL A 8 12.98 21.82 60.26
C VAL A 8 13.41 20.59 59.45
N TRP A 9 12.43 19.79 59.04
CA TRP A 9 12.62 18.73 58.05
C TRP A 9 12.67 19.34 56.65
N LEU A 10 13.83 19.31 56.00
CA LEU A 10 13.94 19.55 54.56
C LEU A 10 13.49 18.28 53.82
N CYS A 11 12.27 18.29 53.29
CA CYS A 11 11.88 17.33 52.26
C CYS A 11 12.62 17.68 50.96
N ALA A 12 13.66 16.91 50.64
CA ALA A 12 14.25 16.89 49.31
C ALA A 12 13.19 16.37 48.33
N ALA A 13 12.57 17.28 47.57
CA ALA A 13 11.67 16.92 46.49
C ALA A 13 12.51 16.26 45.38
N CYS A 14 12.42 14.93 45.26
CA CYS A 14 12.83 14.25 44.05
C CYS A 14 12.05 14.87 42.89
N SER A 15 12.72 15.65 42.04
CA SER A 15 12.15 16.06 40.76
C SER A 15 12.01 14.80 39.92
N GLN A 16 10.82 14.20 39.93
CA GLN A 16 10.47 13.20 38.95
C GLN A 16 10.43 13.91 37.61
N GLU A 17 11.30 13.47 36.70
CA GLU A 17 11.28 13.89 35.31
C GLU A 17 9.86 13.63 34.77
N PRO A 18 9.20 14.64 34.18
CA PRO A 18 7.84 14.46 33.69
C PRO A 18 7.83 13.27 32.71
N PRO A 19 6.80 12.41 32.78
CA PRO A 19 6.71 11.28 31.86
C PRO A 19 6.81 11.80 30.42
N PRO A 20 7.52 11.09 29.53
CA PRO A 20 7.63 11.50 28.14
C PRO A 20 6.22 11.70 27.58
N ALA A 21 6.01 12.82 26.88
CA ALA A 21 4.75 13.05 26.20
C ALA A 21 4.47 11.85 25.28
N PRO A 22 3.21 11.37 25.21
CA PRO A 22 2.87 10.24 24.36
C PRO A 22 3.39 10.50 22.95
N SER A 23 4.11 9.51 22.41
CA SER A 23 4.62 9.53 21.05
C SER A 23 3.49 9.91 20.10
N THR A 24 3.66 11.00 19.35
CA THR A 24 2.75 11.40 18.28
C THR A 24 2.94 10.56 17.00
N LEU A 25 3.80 9.54 17.03
CA LEU A 25 4.01 8.60 15.93
C LEU A 25 3.16 7.35 16.10
N GLY A 26 2.77 6.73 14.99
CA GLY A 26 1.96 5.52 14.93
C GLY A 26 0.62 5.73 14.24
N LEU A 27 -0.15 4.64 14.17
CA LEU A 27 -1.51 4.63 13.67
C LEU A 27 -2.47 5.15 14.75
N THR A 28 -3.42 6.00 14.38
CA THR A 28 -4.55 6.39 15.22
C THR A 28 -5.82 6.24 14.40
N LEU A 29 -6.70 5.34 14.83
CA LEU A 29 -8.03 5.17 14.24
C LEU A 29 -9.00 6.14 14.91
N TYR A 30 -9.80 6.85 14.11
CA TYR A 30 -10.90 7.67 14.64
C TYR A 30 -12.19 6.84 14.69
N GLU A 31 -12.43 6.03 13.67
CA GLU A 31 -13.54 5.10 13.54
C GLU A 31 -13.08 3.79 12.89
N SER A 32 -13.66 2.68 13.35
CA SER A 32 -13.47 1.35 12.79
C SER A 32 -14.75 0.54 12.98
N ALA A 33 -15.49 0.38 11.88
CA ALA A 33 -16.75 -0.35 11.77
C ALA A 33 -16.74 -1.24 10.51
N PRO A 34 -17.63 -2.24 10.36
CA PRO A 34 -17.58 -3.21 9.26
C PRO A 34 -17.55 -2.61 7.84
N GLY A 35 -18.05 -1.41 7.63
CA GLY A 35 -18.02 -0.70 6.34
C GLY A 35 -17.26 0.61 6.35
N LEU A 36 -16.53 0.95 7.43
CA LEU A 36 -15.84 2.22 7.55
C LEU A 36 -14.59 2.08 8.41
N VAL A 37 -13.46 2.55 7.89
CA VAL A 37 -12.25 2.76 8.67
C VAL A 37 -11.68 4.14 8.33
N ASP A 38 -11.39 4.95 9.35
CA ASP A 38 -10.75 6.23 9.16
C ASP A 38 -9.73 6.53 10.27
N GLY A 39 -8.80 7.41 9.96
CA GLY A 39 -7.71 7.65 10.87
C GLY A 39 -6.56 8.42 10.27
N VAL A 40 -5.43 8.31 10.95
CA VAL A 40 -4.19 8.96 10.58
C VAL A 40 -3.01 8.08 10.93
N LEU A 41 -2.04 7.99 10.02
CA LEU A 41 -0.72 7.43 10.30
C LEU A 41 0.30 8.56 10.36
N ARG A 42 1.07 8.60 11.46
CA ARG A 42 2.20 9.53 11.63
C ARG A 42 3.51 8.76 11.69
N THR A 43 4.46 9.15 10.84
CA THR A 43 5.81 8.58 10.75
C THR A 43 6.84 9.72 10.77
N PRO A 44 8.14 9.43 10.92
CA PRO A 44 9.18 10.44 10.70
C PRO A 44 9.16 11.06 9.29
N ALA A 45 8.57 10.38 8.29
CA ALA A 45 8.42 10.88 6.92
C ALA A 45 7.17 11.76 6.72
N GLY A 46 6.37 11.98 7.77
CA GLY A 46 5.20 12.85 7.76
C GLY A 46 3.92 12.15 8.18
N GLU A 47 2.80 12.65 7.67
CA GLU A 47 1.46 12.21 8.02
C GLU A 47 0.66 11.83 6.76
N VAL A 48 -0.20 10.83 6.89
CA VAL A 48 -1.28 10.52 5.94
C VAL A 48 -2.59 10.35 6.72
N ILE A 49 -3.60 11.13 6.34
CA ILE A 49 -4.97 10.98 6.83
C ILE A 49 -5.68 10.09 5.82
N PHE A 50 -6.49 9.15 6.29
CA PHE A 50 -7.17 8.20 5.41
C PHE A 50 -8.61 7.96 5.84
N ARG A 51 -9.41 7.56 4.86
CA ARG A 51 -10.76 7.03 5.03
C ARG A 51 -10.99 5.93 4.01
N SER A 52 -11.62 4.83 4.42
CA SER A 52 -12.10 3.80 3.53
C SER A 52 -13.51 3.42 3.90
N GLU A 53 -14.43 3.49 2.95
CA GLU A 53 -15.87 3.36 3.17
C GLU A 53 -16.51 2.46 2.12
N GLN A 54 -17.28 1.47 2.58
CA GLN A 54 -18.13 0.65 1.73
C GLN A 54 -19.48 1.34 1.54
N LEU A 55 -19.83 1.62 0.29
CA LEU A 55 -21.09 2.22 -0.11
C LEU A 55 -22.22 1.19 -0.21
N ASP A 56 -23.46 1.67 -0.19
CA ASP A 56 -24.68 0.83 -0.28
C ASP A 56 -24.76 -0.01 -1.56
N ASP A 57 -24.12 0.43 -2.65
CA ASP A 57 -24.06 -0.30 -3.93
C ASP A 57 -22.90 -1.31 -4.00
N GLY A 58 -22.19 -1.52 -2.89
CA GLY A 58 -21.09 -2.46 -2.75
C GLY A 58 -19.75 -1.96 -3.25
N ARG A 59 -19.66 -0.73 -3.76
CA ARG A 59 -18.37 -0.08 -4.04
C ARG A 59 -17.64 0.27 -2.75
N VAL A 60 -16.32 0.34 -2.81
CA VAL A 60 -15.48 0.82 -1.71
C VAL A 60 -14.69 2.03 -2.18
N VAL A 61 -14.78 3.13 -1.44
CA VAL A 61 -14.04 4.36 -1.69
C VAL A 61 -12.92 4.47 -0.66
N VAL A 62 -11.69 4.68 -1.14
CA VAL A 62 -10.50 4.93 -0.31
C VAL A 62 -9.99 6.32 -0.62
N ASP A 63 -9.99 7.20 0.37
CA ASP A 63 -9.44 8.56 0.33
C ASP A 63 -8.15 8.63 1.16
N LEU A 64 -7.09 9.17 0.56
CA LEU A 64 -5.79 9.37 1.20
C LEU A 64 -5.36 10.83 1.03
N HIS A 65 -5.13 11.52 2.13
CA HIS A 65 -4.70 12.92 2.15
C HIS A 65 -3.30 13.05 2.73
N ARG A 66 -2.38 13.64 1.96
CA ARG A 66 -0.99 13.89 2.40
C ARG A 66 -0.48 15.19 1.81
N ARG A 67 0.14 16.07 2.60
CA ARG A 67 0.80 17.32 2.12
C ARG A 67 -0.05 18.16 1.13
N GLY A 68 -1.38 18.13 1.29
CA GLY A 68 -2.29 18.84 0.38
C GLY A 68 -2.55 18.15 -0.97
N ILE A 69 -2.07 16.93 -1.19
CA ILE A 69 -2.56 16.04 -2.25
C ILE A 69 -3.66 15.14 -1.70
N GLU A 70 -4.72 14.97 -2.48
CA GLU A 70 -5.78 13.98 -2.31
C GLU A 70 -5.59 12.90 -3.37
N LEU A 71 -5.62 11.64 -2.93
CA LEU A 71 -5.64 10.45 -3.78
C LEU A 71 -6.90 9.67 -3.43
N ARG A 72 -7.72 9.35 -4.42
CA ARG A 72 -8.95 8.56 -4.26
C ARG A 72 -8.89 7.32 -5.14
N SER A 73 -9.30 6.19 -4.57
CA SER A 73 -9.61 4.97 -5.31
C SER A 73 -11.08 4.60 -5.08
N THR A 74 -11.84 4.37 -6.14
CA THR A 74 -13.20 3.82 -6.06
C THR A 74 -13.22 2.44 -6.69
N VAL A 75 -13.43 1.40 -5.90
CA VAL A 75 -13.34 -0.01 -6.34
C VAL A 75 -14.72 -0.65 -6.37
N SER A 76 -15.07 -1.30 -7.47
CA SER A 76 -16.30 -2.07 -7.65
C SER A 76 -15.99 -3.55 -7.91
N TRP A 77 -16.14 -4.40 -6.89
CA TRP A 77 -15.97 -5.84 -7.02
C TRP A 77 -17.05 -6.51 -7.88
N ALA A 78 -18.24 -5.90 -7.98
CA ALA A 78 -19.33 -6.41 -8.81
C ALA A 78 -19.04 -6.27 -10.31
N THR A 79 -18.32 -5.24 -10.70
CA THR A 79 -17.95 -4.97 -12.10
C THR A 79 -16.47 -5.22 -12.39
N LEU A 80 -15.69 -5.55 -11.35
CA LEU A 80 -14.23 -5.66 -11.41
C LEU A 80 -13.57 -4.42 -12.02
N SER A 81 -14.03 -3.23 -11.62
CA SER A 81 -13.50 -1.94 -12.10
C SER A 81 -13.05 -1.06 -10.95
N ALA A 82 -12.01 -0.25 -11.19
CA ALA A 82 -11.61 0.79 -10.26
C ALA A 82 -11.33 2.11 -10.96
N ASP A 83 -11.74 3.21 -10.34
CA ASP A 83 -11.43 4.56 -10.76
C ASP A 83 -10.41 5.16 -9.80
N PHE A 84 -9.39 5.83 -10.36
CA PHE A 84 -8.35 6.49 -9.60
C PHE A 84 -8.36 7.98 -9.90
N GLU A 85 -8.43 8.79 -8.85
CA GLU A 85 -8.49 10.24 -8.93
C GLU A 85 -7.40 10.84 -8.05
N ALA A 86 -6.86 11.98 -8.47
CA ALA A 86 -5.93 12.75 -7.67
C ALA A 86 -6.16 14.25 -7.85
N SER A 87 -5.71 15.05 -6.87
CA SER A 87 -5.72 16.51 -7.01
C SER A 87 -4.97 16.97 -8.26
N GLU A 88 -5.41 18.09 -8.85
CA GLU A 88 -4.74 18.68 -10.02
C GLU A 88 -3.26 18.96 -9.72
N GLY A 89 -2.38 18.46 -10.60
CA GLY A 89 -0.92 18.62 -10.44
C GLY A 89 -0.31 17.76 -9.32
N ALA A 90 -1.04 16.78 -8.79
CA ALA A 90 -0.49 15.84 -7.82
C ALA A 90 0.72 15.08 -8.38
N GLU A 91 1.75 14.96 -7.55
CA GLU A 91 2.93 14.16 -7.84
C GLU A 91 3.24 13.24 -6.65
N ILE A 92 3.53 11.98 -6.93
CA ILE A 92 4.02 11.01 -5.96
C ILE A 92 5.52 11.19 -5.80
N THR A 93 5.97 11.50 -4.59
CA THR A 93 7.38 11.58 -4.19
C THR A 93 7.84 10.30 -3.52
N ARG A 94 9.15 10.18 -3.29
CA ARG A 94 9.71 9.05 -2.52
C ARG A 94 9.10 8.95 -1.12
N ASP A 95 8.86 10.07 -0.45
CA ASP A 95 8.32 10.07 0.91
C ASP A 95 6.84 9.67 0.94
N ASP A 96 6.06 10.00 -0.12
CA ASP A 96 4.69 9.49 -0.25
C ASP A 96 4.71 7.96 -0.32
N ARG A 97 5.58 7.39 -1.15
CA ARG A 97 5.70 5.94 -1.29
C ARG A 97 6.03 5.25 0.04
N VAL A 98 6.95 5.81 0.81
CA VAL A 98 7.34 5.25 2.11
C VAL A 98 6.15 5.25 3.08
N ILE A 99 5.44 6.37 3.22
CA ILE A 99 4.37 6.46 4.20
C ILE A 99 3.11 5.70 3.78
N LEU A 100 2.81 5.62 2.48
CA LEU A 100 1.67 4.87 1.96
C LEU A 100 1.85 3.36 2.14
N ASN A 101 3.08 2.85 1.91
CA ASN A 101 3.40 1.46 2.23
C ASN A 101 3.37 1.20 3.74
N ALA A 102 3.86 2.15 4.56
CA ALA A 102 3.76 2.05 6.01
C ALA A 102 2.30 2.06 6.51
N LEU A 103 1.40 2.78 5.82
CA LEU A 103 -0.03 2.74 6.10
C LEU A 103 -0.62 1.36 5.81
N ALA A 104 -0.35 0.82 4.62
CA ALA A 104 -0.81 -0.53 4.27
C ALA A 104 -0.33 -1.58 5.28
N GLU A 105 0.93 -1.52 5.69
CA GLU A 105 1.51 -2.41 6.70
C GLU A 105 0.84 -2.23 8.07
N ALA A 106 0.71 -0.99 8.55
CA ALA A 106 0.12 -0.70 9.86
C ALA A 106 -1.33 -1.16 9.94
N ILE A 107 -2.13 -0.91 8.90
CA ILE A 107 -3.53 -1.35 8.85
C ILE A 107 -3.61 -2.88 8.87
N ALA A 108 -2.77 -3.57 8.09
CA ALA A 108 -2.78 -5.03 8.04
C ALA A 108 -2.33 -5.71 9.34
N VAL A 109 -1.55 -5.02 10.18
CA VAL A 109 -1.14 -5.51 11.50
C VAL A 109 -2.24 -5.29 12.54
N GLU A 110 -2.89 -4.12 12.50
CA GLU A 110 -3.83 -3.69 13.54
C GLU A 110 -5.26 -4.16 13.29
N LEU A 111 -5.65 -4.35 12.02
CA LEU A 111 -7.02 -4.69 11.63
C LEU A 111 -7.08 -6.00 10.86
N ASP A 112 -8.13 -6.77 11.12
CA ASP A 112 -8.43 -7.99 10.37
C ASP A 112 -9.05 -7.63 9.01
N ALA A 113 -8.32 -7.91 7.94
CA ALA A 113 -8.74 -7.60 6.57
C ALA A 113 -9.73 -8.61 6.00
N GLU A 114 -9.77 -9.85 6.53
CA GLU A 114 -10.56 -10.93 5.93
C GLU A 114 -12.08 -10.72 6.11
N GLU A 115 -12.49 -9.91 7.09
CA GLU A 115 -13.91 -9.71 7.43
C GLU A 115 -14.47 -8.32 7.05
N ALA A 116 -13.64 -7.40 6.55
CA ALA A 116 -14.06 -6.02 6.29
C ALA A 116 -13.58 -5.51 4.91
N PRO A 117 -14.47 -5.42 3.89
CA PRO A 117 -14.11 -4.91 2.56
C PRO A 117 -13.45 -3.54 2.59
N ALA A 118 -13.85 -2.65 3.51
CA ALA A 118 -13.21 -1.35 3.69
C ALA A 118 -11.73 -1.49 4.10
N VAL A 119 -11.39 -2.46 4.96
CA VAL A 119 -10.02 -2.69 5.41
C VAL A 119 -9.17 -3.31 4.30
N ASP A 120 -9.64 -4.37 3.64
CA ASP A 120 -8.91 -5.00 2.52
C ASP A 120 -8.62 -3.99 1.39
N ASN A 121 -9.62 -3.21 0.98
CA ASN A 121 -9.40 -2.16 -0.02
C ASN A 121 -8.44 -1.09 0.48
N LEU A 122 -8.52 -0.64 1.74
CA LEU A 122 -7.55 0.33 2.26
C LEU A 122 -6.11 -0.18 2.14
N ILE A 123 -5.86 -1.44 2.51
CA ILE A 123 -4.51 -2.03 2.43
C ILE A 123 -4.06 -2.13 0.96
N ARG A 124 -4.92 -2.64 0.06
CA ARG A 124 -4.60 -2.80 -1.37
C ARG A 124 -4.33 -1.45 -2.03
N GLN A 125 -5.21 -0.48 -1.81
CA GLN A 125 -5.13 0.84 -2.46
C GLN A 125 -3.97 1.67 -1.89
N ALA A 126 -3.74 1.66 -0.57
CA ALA A 126 -2.56 2.30 0.00
C ALA A 126 -1.25 1.67 -0.51
N SER A 127 -1.21 0.34 -0.67
CA SER A 127 -0.04 -0.36 -1.24
C SER A 127 0.17 -0.01 -2.71
N LEU A 128 -0.90 0.04 -3.52
CA LEU A 128 -0.84 0.43 -4.93
C LEU A 128 -0.30 1.85 -5.09
N TRP A 129 -0.87 2.83 -4.37
CA TRP A 129 -0.36 4.21 -4.35
C TRP A 129 1.08 4.29 -3.83
N GLY A 130 1.46 3.44 -2.86
CA GLY A 130 2.83 3.32 -2.37
C GLY A 130 3.83 2.75 -3.39
N HIS A 131 3.35 2.00 -4.39
CA HIS A 131 4.14 1.46 -5.49
C HIS A 131 4.08 2.31 -6.76
N HIS A 132 3.18 3.31 -6.79
CA HIS A 132 3.10 4.25 -7.90
C HIS A 132 4.48 4.84 -8.23
N PRO A 133 4.83 4.95 -9.53
CA PRO A 133 6.10 5.55 -9.93
C PRO A 133 6.25 7.00 -9.42
N ILE A 134 7.47 7.45 -9.15
CA ILE A 134 7.70 8.82 -8.68
C ILE A 134 7.44 9.81 -9.82
N GLY A 135 6.63 10.85 -9.56
CA GLY A 135 6.25 11.91 -10.49
C GLY A 135 4.73 12.05 -10.63
N GLY A 136 4.26 12.56 -11.78
CA GLY A 136 2.84 12.75 -12.05
C GLY A 136 2.03 11.45 -12.06
N ILE A 137 0.73 11.56 -11.80
CA ILE A 137 -0.18 10.40 -11.71
C ILE A 137 -0.36 9.73 -13.08
N VAL A 138 -0.25 8.40 -13.11
CA VAL A 138 -0.43 7.55 -14.31
C VAL A 138 -1.53 6.49 -14.14
N LEU A 139 -2.18 6.46 -12.98
CA LEU A 139 -3.36 5.61 -12.76
C LEU A 139 -4.60 6.34 -13.27
N ASP A 140 -5.34 5.66 -14.13
CA ASP A 140 -6.64 6.05 -14.67
C ASP A 140 -7.66 4.93 -14.37
N HIS A 141 -8.85 4.98 -14.97
CA HIS A 141 -9.82 3.88 -14.91
C HIS A 141 -9.21 2.53 -15.30
N VAL A 142 -9.44 1.52 -14.47
CA VAL A 142 -9.10 0.12 -14.75
C VAL A 142 -10.37 -0.73 -14.82
N GLN A 143 -10.36 -1.67 -15.75
CA GLN A 143 -11.37 -2.71 -15.87
C GLN A 143 -10.62 -4.03 -15.90
N ALA A 144 -10.68 -4.78 -14.80
CA ALA A 144 -10.01 -6.06 -14.73
C ALA A 144 -10.65 -7.05 -15.70
N ASP A 145 -9.80 -7.80 -16.38
CA ASP A 145 -10.21 -8.86 -17.29
C ASP A 145 -9.94 -10.21 -16.61
N PRO A 146 -10.98 -10.92 -16.13
CA PRO A 146 -10.81 -12.24 -15.51
C PRO A 146 -10.43 -13.34 -16.53
N GLU A 147 -10.35 -13.04 -17.83
CA GLU A 147 -9.86 -13.98 -18.84
C GLU A 147 -8.40 -13.67 -19.25
N ARG A 148 -7.94 -12.42 -19.12
CA ARG A 148 -6.55 -11.99 -19.40
C ARG A 148 -5.68 -11.74 -18.16
N GLY A 149 -6.14 -10.90 -17.24
CA GLY A 149 -5.31 -10.23 -16.21
C GLY A 149 -4.81 -11.16 -15.11
N TRP A 150 -5.72 -11.88 -14.45
CA TRP A 150 -5.34 -12.72 -13.31
C TRP A 150 -4.94 -14.15 -13.69
N THR A 151 -4.17 -14.41 -14.75
CA THR A 151 -3.66 -15.78 -14.99
C THR A 151 -2.81 -16.18 -13.80
N ARG A 152 -3.48 -16.70 -12.75
CA ARG A 152 -2.97 -16.72 -11.41
C ARG A 152 -1.83 -17.71 -11.49
N LEU A 153 -0.65 -17.16 -11.36
CA LEU A 153 0.57 -17.89 -11.17
C LEU A 153 0.57 -18.53 -9.76
N CYS A 154 -0.60 -18.74 -9.15
CA CYS A 154 -0.88 -19.40 -7.88
C CYS A 154 -0.74 -20.93 -7.92
N ASN A 155 -0.10 -21.50 -8.94
CA ASN A 155 0.23 -22.94 -9.01
C ASN A 155 1.61 -23.28 -8.40
N GLY A 156 2.15 -22.38 -7.59
CA GLY A 156 3.40 -22.51 -6.88
C GLY A 156 4.55 -21.96 -7.72
N THR A 157 5.61 -22.75 -7.81
CA THR A 157 6.81 -22.37 -8.57
C THR A 157 6.76 -23.01 -9.95
N SER A 158 6.74 -22.20 -11.00
CA SER A 158 6.66 -22.69 -12.38
C SER A 158 7.36 -21.71 -13.34
N TYR A 159 7.12 -21.84 -14.64
CA TYR A 159 7.65 -20.99 -15.70
C TYR A 159 6.52 -20.44 -16.56
N THR A 160 6.63 -19.19 -16.98
CA THR A 160 5.74 -18.59 -17.97
C THR A 160 6.51 -17.60 -18.84
N THR A 161 5.88 -17.14 -19.91
CA THR A 161 6.42 -16.08 -20.78
C THR A 161 5.88 -14.73 -20.33
N PHE A 162 6.78 -13.80 -20.01
CA PHE A 162 6.45 -12.40 -19.74
C PHE A 162 6.74 -11.57 -20.99
N ARG A 163 5.79 -10.73 -21.40
CA ARG A 163 5.90 -9.83 -22.54
C ARG A 163 5.76 -8.39 -22.08
N TYR A 164 6.76 -7.57 -22.33
CA TYR A 164 6.76 -6.19 -21.85
C TYR A 164 7.29 -5.26 -22.92
N THR A 165 6.88 -3.99 -22.86
CA THR A 165 7.37 -2.94 -23.74
C THR A 165 8.42 -2.12 -23.01
N LEU A 166 9.55 -1.86 -23.68
CA LEU A 166 10.61 -1.02 -23.16
C LEU A 166 11.08 -0.09 -24.28
N ASN A 167 11.02 1.22 -24.04
CA ASN A 167 11.33 2.28 -25.01
C ASN A 167 10.64 2.08 -26.37
N GLY A 168 9.35 1.71 -26.34
CA GLY A 168 8.54 1.46 -27.54
C GLY A 168 8.88 0.16 -28.30
N LYS A 169 9.71 -0.71 -27.73
CA LYS A 169 10.05 -2.01 -28.29
C LYS A 169 9.50 -3.12 -27.40
N SER A 170 8.86 -4.12 -28.00
CA SER A 170 8.35 -5.29 -27.28
C SER A 170 9.45 -6.33 -27.05
N TYR A 171 9.43 -6.92 -25.86
CA TYR A 171 10.32 -7.98 -25.40
C TYR A 171 9.50 -9.18 -24.96
N SER A 172 10.13 -10.36 -24.95
CA SER A 172 9.51 -11.59 -24.46
C SER A 172 10.57 -12.47 -23.81
N GLU A 173 10.32 -12.91 -22.59
CA GLU A 173 11.25 -13.75 -21.81
C GLU A 173 10.49 -14.89 -21.12
N TYR A 174 10.98 -16.13 -21.28
CA TYR A 174 10.45 -17.31 -20.58
C TYR A 174 11.23 -17.54 -19.29
N LEU A 175 10.59 -17.29 -18.14
CA LEU A 175 11.26 -17.20 -16.85
C LEU A 175 10.51 -17.96 -15.77
N LYS A 176 11.29 -18.43 -14.79
CA LYS A 176 10.75 -19.06 -13.57
C LYS A 176 10.11 -17.99 -12.69
N TYR A 177 8.99 -18.30 -12.05
CA TYR A 177 8.28 -17.42 -11.11
C TYR A 177 7.86 -18.20 -9.85
N GLY A 178 7.31 -17.47 -8.88
CA GLY A 178 6.69 -18.04 -7.68
C GLY A 178 7.65 -18.14 -6.48
N PRO A 179 7.14 -18.53 -5.31
CA PRO A 179 7.88 -18.45 -4.03
C PRO A 179 9.14 -19.31 -3.95
N GLY A 180 9.26 -20.36 -4.78
CA GLY A 180 10.45 -21.23 -4.88
C GLY A 180 11.39 -20.86 -6.03
N GLU A 181 11.25 -19.69 -6.62
CA GLU A 181 12.25 -19.08 -7.49
C GLU A 181 13.44 -18.63 -6.63
N GLY A 182 14.61 -19.28 -6.79
CA GLY A 182 15.76 -19.10 -5.88
C GLY A 182 16.59 -17.83 -6.09
N THR A 183 16.38 -17.09 -7.19
CA THR A 183 17.05 -15.83 -7.53
C THR A 183 16.19 -14.61 -7.19
N ASN A 184 14.90 -14.66 -7.53
CA ASN A 184 13.90 -13.65 -7.25
C ASN A 184 12.54 -14.32 -6.96
N PRO A 185 12.29 -14.71 -5.69
CA PRO A 185 11.02 -15.31 -5.29
C PRO A 185 9.83 -14.35 -5.40
N CYS A 186 10.05 -13.05 -5.60
CA CYS A 186 8.99 -12.06 -5.76
C CYS A 186 8.61 -11.83 -7.22
N ARG A 187 9.32 -12.46 -8.18
CA ARG A 187 9.01 -12.23 -9.59
C ARG A 187 7.55 -12.53 -9.84
N ALA A 188 6.87 -11.57 -10.46
CA ALA A 188 5.46 -11.62 -10.81
C ALA A 188 4.49 -11.53 -9.63
N ARG A 189 4.99 -11.23 -8.42
CA ARG A 189 4.18 -10.99 -7.23
C ARG A 189 3.73 -9.52 -7.24
N CYS A 190 2.43 -9.28 -7.26
CA CYS A 190 1.90 -7.94 -6.99
C CYS A 190 2.14 -7.55 -5.53
N GLY A 191 2.10 -6.26 -5.21
CA GLY A 191 2.21 -5.77 -3.83
C GLY A 191 3.64 -5.53 -3.31
N PRO A 192 3.82 -5.46 -1.97
CA PRO A 192 5.00 -4.86 -1.33
C PRO A 192 6.27 -5.74 -1.30
N GLY A 193 6.41 -6.65 -2.24
CA GLY A 193 7.56 -7.55 -2.36
C GLY A 193 7.42 -8.88 -1.60
N CYS A 194 8.50 -9.68 -1.64
CA CYS A 194 8.49 -11.11 -1.29
C CYS A 194 7.96 -11.45 0.10
N THR A 195 8.28 -10.63 1.10
CA THR A 195 8.08 -10.96 2.52
C THR A 195 6.87 -10.24 3.12
N ALA A 196 6.21 -9.39 2.34
CA ALA A 196 5.04 -8.67 2.83
C ALA A 196 3.89 -9.66 3.05
N ALA A 197 3.32 -9.65 4.26
CA ALA A 197 2.10 -10.41 4.57
C ALA A 197 0.82 -9.60 4.30
N TYR A 198 0.95 -8.41 3.72
CA TYR A 198 -0.14 -7.45 3.52
C TYR A 198 -0.33 -7.07 2.05
N GLY A 199 -1.53 -6.56 1.77
CA GLY A 199 -1.97 -6.16 0.43
C GLY A 199 -2.17 -7.35 -0.49
N THR A 200 -2.07 -7.08 -1.79
CA THR A 200 -2.16 -8.11 -2.81
C THR A 200 -0.89 -8.96 -2.76
N SER A 201 -1.04 -10.25 -2.52
CA SER A 201 0.01 -11.27 -2.59
C SER A 201 -0.25 -12.27 -3.71
N ALA A 202 -0.99 -11.84 -4.73
CA ALA A 202 -1.19 -12.60 -5.95
C ALA A 202 0.09 -12.62 -6.79
N TRP A 203 0.33 -13.73 -7.46
CA TRP A 203 1.25 -13.77 -8.59
C TRP A 203 0.45 -13.73 -9.89
N THR A 204 0.76 -12.78 -10.76
CA THR A 204 0.03 -12.54 -12.00
C THR A 204 0.99 -12.25 -13.15
N VAL A 205 0.50 -12.35 -14.38
CA VAL A 205 1.35 -12.11 -15.55
C VAL A 205 1.74 -10.64 -15.62
N ASP A 206 0.80 -9.72 -15.41
CA ASP A 206 1.01 -8.29 -15.62
C ASP A 206 1.97 -7.70 -14.57
N CYS A 207 1.88 -8.15 -13.31
CA CYS A 207 2.90 -7.83 -12.30
C CYS A 207 4.29 -8.37 -12.67
N GLY A 208 4.36 -9.52 -13.35
CA GLY A 208 5.61 -10.06 -13.87
C GLY A 208 6.17 -9.28 -15.05
N GLU A 209 5.31 -8.82 -15.95
CA GLU A 209 5.67 -7.97 -17.10
C GLU A 209 6.21 -6.62 -16.63
N HIS A 210 5.54 -5.99 -15.67
CA HIS A 210 6.02 -4.80 -14.97
C HIS A 210 7.38 -5.02 -14.29
N ASP A 211 7.56 -6.10 -13.51
CA ASP A 211 8.85 -6.43 -12.89
C ASP A 211 9.98 -6.56 -13.93
N ARG A 212 9.69 -7.15 -15.10
CA ARG A 212 10.67 -7.32 -16.17
C ARG A 212 11.03 -5.99 -16.81
N CYS A 213 10.04 -5.14 -17.07
CA CYS A 213 10.28 -3.83 -17.63
C CYS A 213 11.16 -3.00 -16.68
N GLU A 214 10.78 -2.89 -15.42
CA GLU A 214 11.49 -2.08 -14.42
C GLU A 214 12.93 -2.58 -14.19
N GLN A 215 13.17 -3.90 -14.19
CA GLN A 215 14.53 -4.44 -14.08
C GLN A 215 15.44 -4.03 -15.26
N ARG A 216 14.88 -3.78 -16.44
CA ARG A 216 15.62 -3.42 -17.66
C ARG A 216 15.66 -1.92 -17.93
N GLY A 217 14.58 -1.22 -17.61
CA GLY A 217 14.33 0.18 -17.94
C GLY A 217 14.59 1.16 -16.81
N GLY A 218 14.74 0.67 -15.58
CA GLY A 218 14.72 1.52 -14.39
C GLY A 218 13.30 1.90 -13.98
N SER A 219 13.19 2.62 -12.86
CA SER A 219 11.93 2.95 -12.20
C SER A 219 11.55 4.42 -12.26
N GLY A 220 10.24 4.73 -12.29
CA GLY A 220 9.71 6.10 -12.23
C GLY A 220 8.70 6.43 -13.35
N VAL A 221 7.99 7.55 -13.27
CA VAL A 221 6.95 7.88 -14.30
C VAL A 221 7.53 8.15 -15.69
N GLN A 222 8.81 8.54 -15.74
CA GLN A 222 9.56 8.71 -16.98
C GLN A 222 10.22 7.40 -17.43
N SER A 223 10.09 6.31 -16.67
CA SER A 223 10.49 5.00 -17.17
C SER A 223 9.53 4.64 -18.29
N SER A 224 10.04 3.90 -19.27
CA SER A 224 9.21 3.35 -20.34
C SER A 224 8.38 2.14 -19.88
N CYS A 225 8.09 2.05 -18.58
CA CYS A 225 7.39 0.95 -17.92
C CYS A 225 6.13 1.43 -17.18
N SER A 226 5.76 2.71 -17.32
CA SER A 226 4.56 3.27 -16.70
C SER A 226 3.27 2.65 -17.26
N ASP A 227 3.28 2.24 -18.53
CA ASP A 227 2.22 1.46 -19.17
C ASP A 227 2.08 0.07 -18.55
N GLU A 228 3.20 -0.57 -18.21
CA GLU A 228 3.20 -1.86 -17.50
C GLU A 228 2.71 -1.73 -16.06
N PHE A 229 3.00 -0.62 -15.37
CA PHE A 229 2.45 -0.36 -14.03
C PHE A 229 0.93 -0.17 -14.07
N ALA A 230 0.44 0.63 -15.02
CA ALA A 230 -1.00 0.79 -15.24
C ALA A 230 -1.66 -0.55 -15.58
N SER A 231 -1.02 -1.37 -16.42
CA SER A 231 -1.51 -2.70 -16.75
C SER A 231 -1.54 -3.63 -15.54
N ALA A 232 -0.56 -3.57 -14.64
CA ALA A 232 -0.55 -4.38 -13.41
C ALA A 232 -1.51 -3.88 -12.32
N SER A 233 -2.08 -2.68 -12.45
CA SER A 233 -2.83 -2.04 -11.36
C SER A 233 -4.21 -2.67 -11.10
N ASP A 234 -4.81 -3.31 -12.11
CA ASP A 234 -6.02 -4.11 -11.95
C ASP A 234 -5.74 -5.39 -11.13
N ASP A 235 -4.59 -6.02 -11.33
CA ASP A 235 -4.14 -7.16 -10.53
C ASP A 235 -3.90 -6.76 -9.07
N PHE A 236 -3.26 -5.61 -8.84
CA PHE A 236 -3.13 -5.04 -7.49
C PHE A 236 -4.51 -4.85 -6.82
N SER A 237 -5.54 -4.49 -7.57
CA SER A 237 -6.86 -4.22 -7.01
C SER A 237 -7.67 -5.51 -6.82
N PHE A 238 -7.66 -6.41 -7.80
CA PHE A 238 -8.64 -7.50 -7.91
C PHE A 238 -8.07 -8.91 -7.83
N ALA A 239 -6.76 -9.10 -8.04
CA ALA A 239 -6.19 -10.44 -7.99
C ALA A 239 -6.28 -10.97 -6.55
N SER A 240 -6.88 -12.16 -6.39
CA SER A 240 -6.92 -12.79 -5.07
C SER A 240 -5.56 -13.35 -4.72
N ASN A 241 -5.25 -13.29 -3.44
CA ASN A 241 -4.00 -13.78 -2.87
C ASN A 241 -3.79 -15.26 -3.16
N CYS A 242 -2.54 -15.64 -3.43
CA CYS A 242 -2.19 -17.05 -3.60
C CYS A 242 -2.03 -17.71 -2.23
N ASN A 243 -2.67 -18.86 -2.04
CA ASN A 243 -2.46 -19.71 -0.86
C ASN A 243 -1.41 -20.77 -1.19
N TYR A 244 -0.18 -20.58 -0.70
CA TYR A 244 0.93 -21.54 -0.85
C TYR A 244 1.32 -22.19 0.47
#